data_AF-T0YFU2-F1
#
_entry.id   AF-T0YFU2-F1
#
_cell.length_a   1.000
_cell.length_b   1.000
_cell.length_c   1.000
_cell.angle_alpha   90.00
_cell.angle_beta   90.00
_cell.angle_gamma   90.00
#
_symmetry.space_group_name_H-M   'P 1'
#
loop_
_entity.id
_entity.type
_entity.pdbx_description
1 polymer ?
#
loop_
_entity_poly.entity_id
_entity_poly.type
_entity_poly.pdbx_seq_one_letter_code
_entity_poly.pdbx_strand_id
1 'polypeptide(L)' 'MIDGRALDIRFRMLEPRELAAAMGFPADYAFTGNRTDVVRQIGNAVAVQTARWLCLALLGGTVGPATLPEAEAVAA' A
#
# COMPACT_ATOMS: atom_id res chain seq x y z
N MET A 1 24.87 5.26 19.56
CA MET A 1 25.92 6.24 19.21
C MET A 1 27.01 5.47 18.48
N ILE A 2 27.11 5.59 17.16
CA ILE A 2 28.15 4.95 16.32
C ILE A 2 28.79 6.07 15.50
N ASP A 3 30.08 6.31 15.67
CA ASP A 3 30.96 7.15 14.81
C ASP A 3 30.54 8.58 14.44
N GLY A 4 30.07 9.39 15.40
CA GLY A 4 30.05 10.86 15.25
C GLY A 4 29.16 11.44 14.13
N ARG A 5 28.38 10.62 13.42
CA ARG A 5 27.37 11.04 12.44
C ARG A 5 26.02 11.11 13.14
N ALA A 6 25.61 12.30 13.55
CA ALA A 6 24.24 12.52 14.00
C ALA A 6 23.32 12.49 12.76
N LEU A 7 22.61 11.38 12.54
CA LEU A 7 21.54 11.31 11.55
C LEU A 7 20.34 12.10 12.10
N ASP A 8 19.96 13.20 11.46
CA ASP A 8 18.73 13.95 11.77
C ASP A 8 17.51 13.16 11.28
N ILE A 9 17.05 12.20 12.09
CA ILE A 9 15.84 11.42 11.81
C ILE A 9 14.63 12.28 12.20
N ARG A 10 14.03 12.93 11.20
CA ARG A 10 12.79 13.70 11.38
C ARG A 10 11.57 12.80 11.27
N PHE A 11 10.72 12.83 12.29
CA PHE A 11 9.42 12.17 12.27
C PHE A 11 8.32 13.14 11.84
N ARG A 12 7.46 12.72 10.91
CA ARG A 12 6.23 13.43 10.54
C ARG A 12 5.11 12.43 10.26
N MET A 13 3.86 12.92 10.31
CA MET A 13 2.72 12.14 9.83
C MET A 13 2.83 11.93 8.31
N LEU A 14 2.43 10.73 7.87
CA LEU A 14 2.34 10.39 6.47
C LEU A 14 1.21 11.20 5.79
N GLU A 15 1.44 11.59 4.55
CA GLU A 15 0.43 12.19 3.70
C GLU A 15 -0.55 11.10 3.21
N PRO A 16 -1.81 11.44 2.89
CA PRO A 16 -2.80 10.47 2.43
C PRO A 16 -2.32 9.59 1.26
N ARG A 17 -1.57 10.18 0.30
CA ARG A 17 -0.97 9.43 -0.81
C ARG A 17 0.07 8.39 -0.38
N GLU A 18 0.83 8.68 0.69
CA GLU A 18 1.84 7.77 1.23
C GLU A 18 1.17 6.63 1.99
N LEU A 19 0.09 6.93 2.73
CA LEU A 19 -0.74 5.91 3.38
C LEU A 19 -1.40 4.98 2.35
N ALA A 20 -1.92 5.53 1.25
CA ALA A 20 -2.51 4.75 0.17
C ALA A 20 -1.47 3.84 -0.51
N ALA A 21 -0.28 4.37 -0.81
CA ALA A 21 0.82 3.59 -1.36
C ALA A 21 1.24 2.45 -0.43
N ALA A 22 1.29 2.70 0.89
CA ALA A 22 1.60 1.66 1.89
C ALA A 22 0.56 0.52 1.92
N MET A 23 -0.71 0.82 1.60
CA MET A 23 -1.78 -0.17 1.48
C MET A 23 -1.81 -0.88 0.11
N GLY A 24 -0.97 -0.45 -0.83
CA GLY A 24 -0.86 -1.02 -2.17
C GLY A 24 -1.87 -0.47 -3.19
N PHE A 25 -2.47 0.70 -2.93
CA PHE A 25 -3.33 1.37 -3.92
C PHE A 25 -2.51 1.87 -5.12
N PRO A 26 -3.08 1.81 -6.34
CA PRO A 26 -2.51 2.46 -7.52
C PRO A 26 -2.33 3.97 -7.32
N ALA A 27 -1.34 4.57 -7.99
CA ALA A 27 -1.03 5.99 -7.85
C ALA A 27 -2.16 6.91 -8.36
N ASP A 28 -2.99 6.41 -9.27
CA ASP A 28 -4.14 7.08 -9.88
C ASP A 28 -5.47 6.77 -9.17
N TYR A 29 -5.44 6.04 -8.05
CA TYR A 29 -6.65 5.75 -7.28
C TYR A 29 -7.24 7.01 -6.64
N ALA A 30 -8.47 7.34 -7.01
CA ALA A 30 -9.16 8.55 -6.54
C ALA A 30 -9.96 8.30 -5.25
N PHE A 31 -9.56 8.95 -4.16
CA PHE A 31 -10.34 9.01 -2.93
C PHE A 31 -11.27 10.23 -2.93
N THR A 32 -12.46 10.09 -2.35
CA THR A 32 -13.45 11.17 -2.25
C THR A 32 -13.55 11.73 -0.83
N GLY A 33 -13.97 12.99 -0.70
CA GLY A 33 -14.15 13.67 0.60
C GLY A 33 -12.95 14.53 1.02
N ASN A 34 -12.93 14.92 2.30
CA ASN A 34 -11.85 15.75 2.85
C ASN A 34 -10.67 14.87 3.31
N ARG A 35 -9.55 15.50 3.70
CA ARG A 35 -8.33 14.81 4.15
C ARG A 35 -8.60 13.78 5.26
N THR A 36 -9.43 14.12 6.25
CA THR A 36 -9.76 13.22 7.36
C THR A 36 -10.58 12.03 6.87
N ASP A 37 -11.50 12.25 5.94
CA ASP A 37 -12.31 11.19 5.35
C ASP A 37 -11.46 10.24 4.50
N VAL A 38 -10.51 10.78 3.73
CA VAL A 38 -9.57 9.98 2.94
C VAL A 38 -8.69 9.12 3.86
N VAL A 39 -8.12 9.71 4.93
CA VAL A 39 -7.31 8.95 5.90
C VAL A 39 -8.13 7.86 6.57
N ARG A 40 -9.41 8.12 6.91
CA ARG A 40 -10.32 7.12 7.47
C ARG A 40 -10.62 6.00 6.47
N GLN A 41 -10.86 6.32 5.20
CA GLN A 41 -11.09 5.34 4.14
C GLN A 41 -9.89 4.42 3.96
N ILE A 42 -8.67 4.99 3.90
CA ILE A 42 -7.44 4.21 3.77
C ILE A 42 -7.21 3.33 5.00
N GLY A 43 -7.38 3.89 6.21
CA GLY A 43 -7.16 3.16 7.46
C GLY A 43 -8.14 2.02 7.71
N ASN A 44 -9.35 2.10 7.16
CA ASN A 44 -10.37 1.05 7.26
C ASN A 44 -10.34 0.06 6.09
N ALA A 45 -9.51 0.29 5.06
CA ALA A 45 -9.42 -0.59 3.91
C ALA A 45 -8.57 -1.85 4.20
N VAL A 46 -8.70 -2.86 3.34
CA VAL A 46 -7.82 -4.04 3.33
C VAL A 46 -6.67 -3.79 2.37
N ALA A 47 -5.46 -4.22 2.73
CA ALA A 47 -4.29 -4.12 1.84
C ALA A 47 -4.54 -4.86 0.51
N VAL A 48 -4.27 -4.20 -0.61
CA VAL A 48 -4.68 -4.63 -1.95
C VAL A 48 -4.13 -6.02 -2.29
N GLN A 49 -2.85 -6.26 -2.00
CA GLN A 49 -2.22 -7.54 -2.29
C GLN A 49 -2.82 -8.67 -1.45
N THR A 50 -3.06 -8.44 -0.16
CA THR A 50 -3.69 -9.43 0.73
C THR A 50 -5.07 -9.84 0.21
N ALA A 51 -5.90 -8.87 -0.17
CA ALA A 51 -7.22 -9.14 -0.74
C ALA A 51 -7.11 -9.92 -2.05
N ARG A 52 -6.19 -9.53 -2.95
CA ARG A 52 -5.95 -10.22 -4.23
C ARG A 52 -5.59 -11.69 -4.03
N TRP A 53 -4.63 -11.98 -3.15
CA TRP A 53 -4.17 -13.34 -2.87
C TRP A 53 -5.25 -14.20 -2.22
N LEU A 54 -6.02 -13.62 -1.29
CA LEU A 54 -7.16 -14.32 -0.69
C LEU A 54 -8.18 -14.71 -1.75
N CYS A 55 -8.55 -13.79 -2.64
CA CYS A 55 -9.49 -14.07 -3.73
C CYS A 55 -8.95 -15.14 -4.69
N LEU A 56 -7.68 -15.07 -5.09
CA LEU A 56 -7.07 -16.08 -5.96
C LEU A 56 -7.09 -17.48 -5.31
N ALA A 57 -6.72 -17.57 -4.03
CA ALA A 57 -6.74 -18.82 -3.29
C ALA A 57 -8.16 -19.42 -3.20
N LEU A 58 -9.17 -18.59 -2.93
CA LEU A 58 -10.58 -19.02 -2.85
C LEU A 58 -11.14 -19.46 -4.22
N LEU A 59 -10.74 -18.80 -5.30
CA LEU A 59 -11.20 -19.09 -6.66
C LEU A 59 -10.42 -20.25 -7.33
N GLY A 60 -9.50 -20.92 -6.62
CA GLY A 60 -8.73 -22.06 -7.14
C GLY A 60 -7.53 -21.66 -8.00
N GLY A 61 -7.16 -20.38 -8.03
CA GLY A 61 -5.92 -19.91 -8.65
C GLY A 61 -4.72 -20.24 -7.78
N THR A 62 -4.07 -21.38 -8.02
CA THR A 62 -2.79 -21.71 -7.38
C THR A 62 -1.66 -20.88 -7.98
N VAL A 63 -1.46 -19.67 -7.46
CA VAL A 63 -0.23 -18.92 -7.73
C VAL A 63 0.78 -19.27 -6.63
N GLY A 64 1.83 -20.00 -7.00
CA GLY A 64 2.92 -20.33 -6.07
C GLY A 64 3.70 -19.08 -5.63
N PRO A 65 4.51 -19.16 -4.56
CA PRO A 65 5.23 -18.02 -3.99
C PRO A 65 6.31 -17.39 -4.90
N ALA A 66 6.43 -17.83 -6.15
CA ALA A 66 7.46 -17.40 -7.11
C ALA A 66 6.93 -16.48 -8.23
N THR A 67 5.61 -16.37 -8.44
CA THR A 67 5.05 -15.47 -9.45
C THR A 67 4.55 -14.21 -8.77
N LEU A 68 5.48 -13.38 -8.30
CA LEU A 68 5.20 -11.95 -8.25
C LEU A 68 4.92 -11.55 -9.70
N PRO A 69 3.72 -11.10 -10.06
CA PRO A 69 3.61 -10.33 -11.28
C PRO A 69 4.55 -9.15 -11.04
N GLU A 70 5.58 -8.99 -11.88
CA GLU A 70 6.34 -7.74 -11.86
C GLU A 70 5.33 -6.59 -11.88
N ALA A 71 5.66 -5.49 -11.22
CA ALA A 71 4.79 -4.35 -10.93
C ALA A 71 4.08 -3.73 -12.17
N GLU A 72 4.21 -4.31 -13.35
CA GLU A 72 3.64 -3.94 -14.64
C GLU A 72 2.15 -4.30 -14.82
N ALA A 73 1.56 -5.22 -14.06
CA ALA A 73 0.17 -5.63 -14.29
C ALA A 73 -0.90 -4.74 -13.62
N VAL A 74 -0.50 -3.67 -12.90
CA VAL A 74 -1.41 -2.71 -12.25
C VAL A 74 -1.18 -1.30 -12.81
N ALA A 75 -1.05 -1.20 -14.13
CA ALA A 75 -0.90 0.04 -14.89
C ALA A 75 -1.77 0.08 -16.16
N ALA A 76 -2.80 -0.78 -16.23
CA ALA A 76 -3.81 -0.78 -17.29
C ALA A 76 -5.21 -0.77 -16.66
#